data_AF-A0A927FRQ6-F1
#
_entry.id   AF-A0A927FRQ6-F1
#
_cell.length_a   1.000
_cell.length_b   1.000
_cell.length_c   1.000
_cell.angle_alpha   90.00
_cell.angle_beta   90.00
_cell.angle_gamma   90.00
#
_symmetry.space_group_name_H-M   'P 1'
#
loop_
_entity.id
_entity.type
_entity.pdbx_description
1 polymer ?
#
loop_
_entity_poly.entity_id
_entity_poly.type
_entity_poly.pdbx_seq_one_letter_code
_entity_poly.pdbx_strand_id
1 'polypeptide(L)'
;MTKTRLVAALAVLVVLVIAAGVAFHQHREDERVAAATYAAAAAGRAVGATTVPATFTPVTCTGGQRDYDRCWRAALPADDAVAALQEALAEQGIDRLVVDCPSSPRYRGESLGCTLTGSTVVAVATRDLRTTVADGGELLAGTSSVAVASAPFVGE
;
A
#
# COMPACT_ATOMS: atom_id res chain seq x y z
N MET A 1 30.78 54.88 -5.88
CA MET A 1 29.66 53.93 -6.08
C MET A 1 28.46 54.45 -5.29
N THR A 2 27.34 54.77 -5.94
CA THR A 2 26.13 55.30 -5.28
C THR A 2 25.38 54.18 -4.55
N LYS A 3 24.84 54.46 -3.35
CA LYS A 3 24.10 53.52 -2.48
C LYS A 3 23.08 52.65 -3.23
N THR A 4 22.42 53.22 -4.25
CA THR A 4 21.45 52.55 -5.13
C THR A 4 22.02 51.38 -5.93
N ARG A 5 23.28 51.45 -6.40
CA ARG A 5 23.90 50.35 -7.15
C ARG A 5 24.20 49.14 -6.24
N LEU A 6 24.49 49.39 -4.97
CA LEU A 6 24.80 48.36 -3.99
C LEU A 6 23.53 47.61 -3.53
N VAL A 7 22.43 48.34 -3.37
CA VAL A 7 21.11 47.75 -3.07
C VAL A 7 20.60 46.89 -4.24
N ALA A 8 20.75 47.37 -5.48
CA ALA A 8 20.36 46.61 -6.66
C ALA A 8 21.17 45.31 -6.81
N ALA A 9 22.49 45.36 -6.59
CA ALA A 9 23.34 44.17 -6.64
C ALA A 9 22.98 43.14 -5.57
N LEU A 10 22.67 43.60 -4.34
CA LEU A 10 22.24 42.73 -3.25
C LEU A 10 20.88 42.07 -3.55
N ALA A 11 19.92 42.84 -4.09
CA ALA A 11 18.61 42.32 -4.45
C ALA A 11 18.71 41.22 -5.53
N VAL A 12 19.54 41.44 -6.56
CA VAL A 12 19.79 40.43 -7.60
C VAL A 12 20.43 39.18 -7.01
N LEU A 13 21.39 39.32 -6.10
CA LEU A 13 22.01 38.19 -5.41
C LEU A 13 20.98 37.36 -4.63
N VAL A 14 20.09 38.02 -3.87
CA VAL A 14 19.05 37.35 -3.09
C VAL A 14 18.08 36.58 -3.99
N VAL A 15 17.66 37.18 -5.12
CA VAL A 15 16.78 36.50 -6.09
C VAL A 15 17.46 35.27 -6.69
N LEU A 16 18.75 35.36 -7.04
CA LEU A 16 19.50 34.22 -7.58
C LEU A 16 19.64 33.09 -6.56
N VAL A 17 19.88 33.41 -5.29
CA VAL A 17 19.96 32.41 -4.20
C VAL A 17 18.62 31.71 -3.99
N ILE A 18 17.51 32.47 -3.99
CA ILE A 18 16.17 31.91 -3.86
C ILE A 18 15.85 31.02 -5.06
N ALA A 19 16.11 31.48 -6.28
CA ALA A 19 15.85 30.70 -7.50
C ALA A 19 16.67 29.40 -7.54
N ALA A 20 17.94 29.44 -7.14
CA ALA A 20 18.78 28.25 -7.03
C ALA A 20 18.27 27.29 -5.94
N GLY A 21 17.81 27.83 -4.80
CA GLY A 21 17.19 27.05 -3.72
C GLY A 21 15.91 26.35 -4.16
N VAL A 22 15.03 27.04 -4.89
CA VAL A 22 13.79 26.47 -5.44
C VAL A 22 14.11 25.39 -6.48
N ALA A 23 15.04 25.64 -7.40
CA ALA A 23 15.44 24.65 -8.40
C ALA A 23 16.04 23.38 -7.76
N PHE A 24 16.88 23.55 -6.73
CA PHE A 24 17.44 22.42 -5.99
C PHE A 24 16.36 21.64 -5.22
N HIS A 25 15.40 22.34 -4.61
CA HIS A 25 14.28 21.71 -3.93
C HIS A 25 13.40 20.92 -4.89
N GLN A 26 13.03 21.50 -6.03
CA GLN A 26 12.22 20.82 -7.04
C GLN A 26 12.96 19.59 -7.60
N HIS A 27 14.25 19.72 -7.89
CA HIS A 27 15.05 18.58 -8.33
C HIS A 27 15.05 17.41 -7.31
N ARG A 28 15.19 17.72 -6.02
CA ARG A 28 15.10 16.73 -4.93
C ARG A 28 13.71 16.08 -4.83
N GLU A 29 12.66 16.84 -5.06
CA GLU A 29 11.29 16.30 -5.08
C GLU A 29 11.06 15.42 -6.30
N ASP A 30 11.48 15.84 -7.48
CA ASP A 30 11.39 15.07 -8.71
C ASP A 30 12.11 13.72 -8.58
N GLU A 31 13.32 13.71 -8.00
CA GLU A 31 14.06 12.48 -7.71
C GLU A 31 13.30 11.55 -6.74
N ARG A 32 12.69 12.12 -5.68
CA ARG A 32 11.89 11.34 -4.71
C ARG A 32 10.64 10.76 -5.35
N VAL A 33 9.91 11.56 -6.14
CA VAL A 33 8.71 11.14 -6.85
C VAL A 33 9.06 10.07 -7.89
N ALA A 34 10.15 10.24 -8.64
CA ALA A 34 10.64 9.24 -9.59
C ALA A 34 11.02 7.93 -8.89
N ALA A 35 11.74 8.01 -7.76
CA ALA A 35 12.09 6.83 -6.97
C ALA A 35 10.85 6.11 -6.40
N ALA A 36 9.87 6.85 -5.89
CA ALA A 36 8.60 6.29 -5.40
C ALA A 36 7.80 5.63 -6.52
N THR A 37 7.75 6.24 -7.70
CA THR A 37 7.07 5.71 -8.88
C THR A 37 7.74 4.42 -9.38
N TYR A 38 9.07 4.40 -9.44
CA TYR A 38 9.82 3.20 -9.81
C TYR A 38 9.61 2.07 -8.81
N ALA A 39 9.66 2.37 -7.52
CA ALA A 39 9.43 1.39 -6.45
C ALA A 39 8.00 0.81 -6.51
N ALA A 40 6.99 1.64 -6.79
CA ALA A 40 5.62 1.19 -6.99
C ALA A 40 5.48 0.29 -8.21
N ALA A 41 6.09 0.64 -9.35
CA ALA A 41 6.08 -0.20 -10.54
C ALA A 41 6.82 -1.54 -10.34
N ALA A 42 7.91 -1.55 -9.56
CA ALA A 42 8.59 -2.78 -9.16
C ALA A 42 7.71 -3.64 -8.26
N ALA A 43 7.04 -3.04 -7.27
CA ALA A 43 6.09 -3.73 -6.40
C ALA A 43 4.89 -4.30 -7.17
N GLY A 44 4.32 -3.55 -8.11
CA GLY A 44 3.23 -4.05 -8.96
C GLY A 44 3.64 -5.24 -9.82
N ARG A 45 4.87 -5.25 -10.35
CA ARG A 45 5.42 -6.43 -11.04
C ARG A 45 5.61 -7.62 -10.09
N ALA A 46 6.13 -7.39 -8.88
CA ALA A 46 6.30 -8.44 -7.88
C ALA A 46 4.96 -9.03 -7.41
N VAL A 47 3.95 -8.19 -7.17
CA VAL A 47 2.57 -8.62 -6.87
C VAL A 47 1.96 -9.40 -8.04
N GLY A 48 2.18 -8.93 -9.27
CA GLY A 48 1.78 -9.62 -10.50
C GLY A 48 2.42 -11.02 -10.63
N ALA A 49 3.68 -11.16 -10.26
CA ALA A 49 4.45 -12.41 -10.31
C ALA A 49 4.24 -13.31 -9.08
N THR A 50 3.59 -12.82 -8.02
CA THR A 50 3.41 -13.57 -6.77
C THR A 50 2.62 -14.83 -7.04
N THR A 51 3.27 -15.96 -6.77
CA THR A 51 2.65 -17.29 -6.77
C THR A 51 2.07 -17.50 -5.39
N VAL A 52 0.74 -17.53 -5.29
CA VAL A 52 0.05 -17.78 -4.03
C VAL A 52 -0.20 -19.29 -3.85
N PRO A 53 -0.38 -19.77 -2.62
CA PRO A 53 -0.71 -21.17 -2.37
C PRO A 53 -1.97 -21.64 -3.12
N ALA A 54 -2.07 -22.94 -3.38
CA ALA A 54 -3.21 -23.54 -4.08
C ALA A 54 -4.57 -23.31 -3.39
N THR A 55 -4.58 -22.92 -2.11
CA THR A 55 -5.78 -22.54 -1.36
C THR A 55 -6.36 -21.19 -1.80
N PHE A 56 -5.65 -20.41 -2.62
CA PHE A 56 -6.07 -19.13 -3.15
C PHE A 56 -6.61 -19.28 -4.57
N THR A 57 -7.91 -19.07 -4.75
CA THR A 57 -8.55 -19.05 -6.05
C THR A 57 -8.64 -17.61 -6.57
N PRO A 58 -8.08 -17.27 -7.74
CA PRO A 58 -8.17 -15.92 -8.30
C PRO A 58 -9.62 -15.49 -8.54
N VAL A 59 -9.94 -14.25 -8.20
CA VAL A 59 -11.26 -13.63 -8.47
C VAL A 59 -11.09 -12.20 -8.98
N THR A 60 -12.13 -11.66 -9.61
CA THR A 60 -12.15 -10.24 -9.96
C THR A 60 -12.26 -9.39 -8.70
N CYS A 61 -11.40 -8.38 -8.57
CA CYS A 61 -11.54 -7.37 -7.54
C CYS A 61 -12.87 -6.62 -7.73
N THR A 62 -13.83 -6.88 -6.85
CA THR A 62 -15.17 -6.28 -6.89
C THR A 62 -15.47 -5.61 -5.55
N GLY A 63 -16.06 -4.42 -5.59
CA GLY A 63 -16.63 -3.77 -4.40
C GLY A 63 -15.69 -2.94 -3.50
N GLY A 64 -14.49 -2.58 -3.94
CA GLY A 64 -13.58 -1.69 -3.18
C GLY A 64 -13.65 -0.23 -3.63
N GLN A 65 -13.43 0.73 -2.71
CA GLN A 65 -13.14 2.14 -3.06
C GLN A 65 -11.70 2.36 -3.55
N ARG A 66 -10.85 1.33 -3.50
CA ARG A 66 -9.47 1.33 -4.01
C ARG A 66 -9.35 0.36 -5.18
N ASP A 67 -8.54 0.73 -6.16
CA ASP A 67 -8.10 -0.14 -7.24
C ASP A 67 -7.09 -1.14 -6.66
N TYR A 68 -7.57 -2.34 -6.30
CA TYR A 68 -6.70 -3.46 -5.95
C TYR A 68 -6.20 -4.13 -7.24
N ASP A 69 -4.92 -4.46 -7.30
CA ASP A 69 -4.31 -5.08 -8.47
C ASP A 69 -4.71 -6.55 -8.62
N ARG A 70 -4.83 -7.26 -7.49
CA ARG A 70 -5.12 -8.69 -7.46
C ARG A 70 -6.01 -9.06 -6.30
N CYS A 71 -6.95 -9.97 -6.57
CA CYS A 71 -7.87 -10.48 -5.57
C CYS A 71 -7.99 -12.00 -5.66
N TRP A 72 -8.21 -12.62 -4.51
CA TRP A 72 -8.39 -14.06 -4.37
C TRP A 72 -9.47 -14.38 -3.35
N ARG A 73 -10.02 -15.57 -3.49
CA ARG A 73 -10.73 -16.25 -2.42
C ARG A 73 -9.81 -17.31 -1.82
N ALA A 74 -9.46 -17.16 -0.55
CA ALA A 74 -8.66 -18.13 0.18
C ALA A 74 -9.58 -19.09 0.95
N ALA A 75 -9.33 -20.39 0.81
CA ALA A 75 -9.92 -21.43 1.67
C ALA A 75 -9.21 -21.50 3.03
N LEU A 76 -9.00 -20.33 3.64
CA LEU A 76 -8.33 -20.13 4.92
C LEU A 76 -9.04 -19.01 5.72
N PRO A 77 -8.99 -19.07 7.06
CA PRO A 77 -9.23 -17.92 7.92
C PRO A 77 -8.39 -16.69 7.52
N ALA A 78 -8.84 -15.48 7.87
CA ALA A 78 -8.20 -14.24 7.41
C ALA A 78 -6.76 -14.06 7.94
N ASP A 79 -6.49 -14.50 9.15
CA ASP A 79 -5.15 -14.53 9.77
C ASP A 79 -4.21 -15.50 9.05
N ASP A 80 -4.67 -16.73 8.80
CA ASP A 80 -3.90 -17.74 8.06
C ASP A 80 -3.68 -17.31 6.60
N ALA A 81 -4.68 -16.69 5.97
CA ALA A 81 -4.57 -16.16 4.61
C ALA A 81 -3.54 -15.03 4.53
N VAL A 82 -3.49 -14.13 5.51
CA VAL A 82 -2.46 -13.07 5.54
C VAL A 82 -1.07 -13.64 5.81
N ALA A 83 -0.94 -14.63 6.71
CA ALA A 83 0.34 -15.28 6.96
C ALA A 83 0.88 -15.95 5.69
N ALA A 84 0.04 -16.70 4.98
CA ALA A 84 0.40 -17.35 3.73
C ALA A 84 0.73 -16.35 2.61
N LEU A 85 0.00 -15.22 2.55
CA LEU A 85 0.30 -14.15 1.61
C LEU A 85 1.62 -13.43 1.95
N GLN A 86 1.90 -13.21 3.24
CA GLN A 86 3.14 -12.60 3.71
C GLN A 86 4.35 -13.43 3.26
N GLU A 87 4.28 -14.75 3.41
CA GLU A 87 5.31 -15.68 2.96
C GLU A 87 5.51 -15.61 1.44
N ALA A 88 4.41 -15.68 0.68
CA ALA A 88 4.46 -15.58 -0.79
C ALA A 88 5.05 -14.24 -1.29
N LEU A 89 4.73 -13.12 -0.63
CA LEU A 89 5.28 -11.81 -0.97
C LEU A 89 6.75 -11.68 -0.58
N ALA A 90 7.15 -12.26 0.55
CA ALA A 90 8.54 -12.30 0.99
C ALA A 90 9.42 -13.09 0.00
N GLU A 91 8.92 -14.19 -0.57
CA GLU A 91 9.61 -14.94 -1.64
C GLU A 91 9.82 -14.10 -2.91
N GLN A 92 8.99 -13.09 -3.16
CA GLN A 92 9.14 -12.13 -4.26
C GLN A 92 10.04 -10.93 -3.92
N GLY A 93 10.69 -10.94 -2.75
CA GLY A 93 11.58 -9.87 -2.30
C GLY A 93 10.85 -8.64 -1.76
N ILE A 94 9.56 -8.76 -1.43
CA ILE A 94 8.82 -7.73 -0.70
C ILE A 94 9.05 -7.98 0.80
N ASP A 95 10.10 -7.36 1.35
CA ASP A 95 10.44 -7.47 2.77
C ASP A 95 9.77 -6.38 3.63
N ARG A 96 9.78 -6.55 4.96
CA ARG A 96 9.25 -5.59 5.96
C ARG A 96 7.74 -5.36 5.91
N LEU A 97 7.00 -6.45 5.79
CA LEU A 97 5.55 -6.46 5.91
C LEU A 97 5.13 -6.45 7.39
N VAL A 98 4.21 -5.56 7.73
CA VAL A 98 3.60 -5.49 9.07
C VAL A 98 2.18 -6.02 8.97
N VAL A 99 1.84 -7.00 9.80
CA VAL A 99 0.49 -7.57 9.90
C VAL A 99 -0.26 -6.94 11.06
N ASP A 100 -1.47 -6.49 10.80
CA ASP A 100 -2.42 -5.98 11.78
C ASP A 100 -3.78 -6.68 11.62
N CYS A 101 -3.95 -7.74 12.41
CA CYS A 101 -5.23 -8.39 12.66
C CYS A 101 -5.96 -7.85 13.92
N PRO A 102 -5.26 -7.48 15.02
CA PRO A 102 -5.95 -7.07 16.25
C PRO A 102 -6.80 -5.81 16.14
N SER A 103 -6.51 -4.90 15.21
CA SER A 103 -7.31 -3.68 15.00
C SER A 103 -8.67 -3.91 14.35
N SER A 104 -8.86 -5.08 13.73
CA SER A 104 -10.10 -5.45 13.06
C SER A 104 -11.21 -5.81 14.06
N PRO A 105 -12.48 -5.51 13.74
CA PRO A 105 -13.60 -5.95 14.56
C PRO A 105 -13.58 -7.47 14.76
N ARG A 106 -13.93 -7.90 15.97
CA ARG A 106 -14.00 -9.32 16.32
C ARG A 106 -15.44 -9.80 16.43
N TYR A 107 -15.69 -11.01 15.95
CA TYR A 107 -16.96 -11.71 16.13
C TYR A 107 -16.67 -13.10 16.70
N ARG A 108 -17.27 -13.42 17.85
CA ARG A 108 -17.06 -14.69 18.58
C ARG A 108 -15.57 -15.03 18.82
N GLY A 109 -14.76 -14.01 19.11
CA GLY A 109 -13.33 -14.17 19.43
C GLY A 109 -12.41 -14.20 18.20
N GLU A 110 -12.96 -14.21 16.99
CA GLU A 110 -12.20 -14.29 15.75
C GLU A 110 -12.19 -12.92 15.05
N SER A 111 -11.09 -12.60 14.38
CA SER A 111 -10.96 -11.36 13.61
C SER A 111 -11.80 -11.43 12.34
N LEU A 112 -12.55 -10.36 12.03
CA LEU A 112 -13.27 -10.25 10.75
C LEU A 112 -12.36 -9.92 9.57
N GLY A 113 -11.10 -9.59 9.84
CA GLY A 113 -10.12 -9.30 8.80
C GLY A 113 -8.73 -9.00 9.35
N CYS A 114 -7.78 -8.87 8.44
CA CYS A 114 -6.39 -8.58 8.73
C CYS A 114 -5.86 -7.68 7.62
N THR A 115 -5.01 -6.73 7.98
CA THR A 115 -4.30 -5.88 7.04
C THR A 115 -2.82 -6.24 7.07
N LEU A 116 -2.18 -6.26 5.91
CA LEU A 116 -0.74 -6.42 5.76
C LEU A 116 -0.21 -5.23 4.98
N THR A 117 0.73 -4.49 5.57
CA THR A 117 1.23 -3.23 5.03
C THR A 117 2.74 -3.26 4.90
N GLY A 118 3.23 -2.87 3.72
CA GLY A 118 4.63 -2.55 3.45
C GLY A 118 4.75 -1.13 2.89
N SER A 119 5.96 -0.72 2.50
CA SER A 119 6.22 0.62 1.93
C SER A 119 5.53 0.86 0.59
N THR A 120 5.28 -0.21 -0.17
CA THR A 120 4.73 -0.15 -1.54
C THR A 120 3.57 -1.11 -1.78
N VAL A 121 3.12 -1.84 -0.74
CA VAL A 121 2.09 -2.87 -0.84
C VAL A 121 1.13 -2.76 0.33
N VAL A 122 -0.16 -2.89 0.04
CA VAL A 122 -1.22 -3.07 1.03
C VAL A 122 -2.02 -4.29 0.64
N ALA A 123 -2.16 -5.22 1.56
CA ALA A 123 -3.05 -6.35 1.43
C ALA A 123 -4.10 -6.33 2.54
N VAL A 124 -5.31 -6.76 2.20
CA VAL A 124 -6.39 -6.92 3.16
C VAL A 124 -6.97 -8.31 2.96
N ALA A 125 -7.08 -9.07 4.04
CA ALA A 125 -7.90 -10.27 4.08
C ALA A 125 -9.14 -9.98 4.91
N THR A 126 -10.32 -10.23 4.35
CA THR A 126 -11.61 -10.10 5.05
C THR A 126 -12.29 -11.45 5.07
N ARG A 127 -12.90 -11.83 6.18
CA ARG A 127 -13.70 -13.05 6.22
C ARG A 127 -14.88 -12.97 5.26
N ASP A 128 -15.18 -14.10 4.63
CA ASP A 128 -16.36 -14.19 3.79
C ASP A 128 -17.62 -14.29 4.65
N LEU A 129 -18.68 -13.61 4.18
CA LEU A 129 -19.97 -13.57 4.83
C LEU A 129 -21.02 -14.25 3.94
N ARG A 130 -21.91 -15.05 4.54
CA ARG A 130 -23.03 -15.67 3.81
C ARG A 130 -24.14 -14.65 3.50
N THR A 131 -24.34 -13.69 4.40
CA THR A 131 -25.15 -12.46 4.29
C THR A 131 -24.52 -11.39 5.20
N THR A 132 -24.89 -10.12 5.10
CA THR A 132 -24.22 -9.07 5.90
C THR A 132 -24.33 -9.35 7.41
N VAL A 133 -23.28 -9.04 8.19
CA VAL A 133 -23.29 -9.22 9.65
C VAL A 133 -24.42 -8.41 10.30
N ALA A 134 -24.78 -7.27 9.71
CA ALA A 134 -25.86 -6.41 10.16
C ALA A 134 -27.24 -7.09 10.10
N ASP A 135 -27.43 -8.04 9.18
CA ASP A 135 -28.68 -8.78 9.00
C ASP A 135 -28.69 -10.14 9.73
N GLY A 136 -27.72 -10.39 10.63
CA GLY A 136 -27.56 -11.67 11.32
C GLY A 136 -26.89 -12.76 10.48
N GLY A 137 -26.10 -12.38 9.48
CA GLY A 137 -25.40 -13.32 8.62
C GLY A 137 -24.41 -14.23 9.36
N GLU A 138 -24.30 -15.46 8.85
CA GLU A 138 -23.30 -16.43 9.31
C GLU A 138 -21.95 -16.14 8.66
N LEU A 139 -20.88 -16.13 9.48
CA LEU A 139 -19.52 -16.15 8.95
C LEU A 139 -19.32 -17.48 8.21
N LEU A 140 -18.83 -17.43 6.97
CA LEU A 140 -18.41 -18.64 6.29
C LEU A 140 -17.14 -19.14 6.98
N ALA A 141 -17.24 -20.29 7.64
CA ALA A 141 -16.13 -20.86 8.37
C ALA A 141 -14.99 -21.19 7.39
N GLY A 142 -13.79 -20.71 7.73
CA GLY A 142 -12.56 -21.09 7.03
C GLY A 142 -12.38 -20.53 5.63
N THR A 143 -13.11 -19.48 5.22
CA THR A 143 -12.83 -18.78 3.95
C THR A 143 -12.69 -17.27 4.13
N SER A 144 -11.88 -16.67 3.28
CA SER A 144 -11.63 -15.23 3.27
C SER A 144 -11.43 -14.71 1.84
N SER A 145 -11.75 -13.45 1.65
CA SER A 145 -11.42 -12.68 0.46
C SER A 145 -10.14 -11.90 0.73
N VAL A 146 -9.17 -12.01 -0.17
CA VAL A 146 -7.86 -11.36 -0.05
C VAL A 146 -7.69 -10.41 -1.23
N ALA A 147 -7.28 -9.18 -0.97
CA ALA A 147 -7.03 -8.17 -1.98
C ALA A 147 -5.67 -7.51 -1.75
N VAL A 148 -4.92 -7.25 -2.83
CA VAL A 148 -3.59 -6.64 -2.78
C VAL A 148 -3.54 -5.46 -3.73
N ALA A 149 -3.00 -4.35 -3.25
CA ALA A 149 -2.71 -3.15 -4.02
C ALA A 149 -1.22 -2.80 -3.90
N SER A 150 -0.62 -2.43 -5.03
CA SER A 150 0.71 -1.85 -5.13
C SER A 150 0.55 -0.34 -5.34
N ALA A 151 0.92 0.43 -4.32
CA ALA A 151 0.92 1.88 -4.39
C ALA A 151 2.02 2.38 -3.48
N PRO A 152 2.71 3.48 -3.84
CA PRO A 152 3.59 4.13 -2.88
C PRO A 152 2.73 4.58 -1.69
N PHE A 153 3.04 4.08 -0.50
CA PHE A 153 2.39 4.55 0.72
C PHE A 153 2.91 5.96 1.02
N VAL A 154 2.27 6.96 0.40
CA VAL A 154 2.47 8.36 0.78
C VAL A 154 1.65 8.52 2.05
N GLY A 155 2.28 8.33 3.21
CA GLY A 155 1.62 8.59 4.49
C GLY A 155 1.11 10.03 4.49
N GLU A 156 -0.20 10.18 4.69
CA GLU A 156 -0.80 11.46 5.07
C GLU A 156 -0.42 11.82 6.52
#